data_AF-A0A180GMY8-F1
#
_entry.id   AF-A0A180GMY8-F1
#
_cell.length_a   1.000
_cell.length_b   1.000
_cell.length_c   1.000
_cell.angle_alpha   90.00
_cell.angle_beta   90.00
_cell.angle_gamma   90.00
#
_symmetry.space_group_name_H-M   'P 1'
#
loop_
_entity.id
_entity.type
_entity.pdbx_description
1 polymer ?
#
loop_
_entity_poly.entity_id
_entity_poly.type
_entity_poly.pdbx_seq_one_letter_code
_entity_poly.pdbx_strand_id
1 'polypeptide(L)'
;VSLLKAAKQVVCLDLTDFRPVCSPGSLVENIGNYQFNGIKALKLDVKIGQCLTQLGIERLATRLPNLTVLWIGGSGQMEGQILDPLFKILSEQLEEIFLNDAFVLRLVGHLRLPKLRVLRLHEWGSDLGADLRNPMITDAPLQVLALHSFPFTQEHKSA
;
A
#
# COMPACT_ATOMS: atom_id res chain seq x y z
N VAL A 1 3.95 -3.35 22.48
CA VAL A 1 2.84 -4.34 22.35
C VAL A 1 1.51 -3.93 23.01
N SER A 2 1.45 -2.92 23.89
CA SER A 2 0.22 -2.63 24.66
C SER A 2 -0.85 -1.80 23.94
N LEU A 3 -0.48 -0.86 23.06
CA LEU A 3 -1.43 0.12 22.51
C LEU A 3 -2.43 -0.48 21.51
N LEU A 4 -1.95 -1.15 20.44
CA LEU A 4 -2.85 -1.73 19.42
C LEU A 4 -3.73 -2.86 19.98
N LYS A 5 -3.23 -3.61 20.98
CA LYS A 5 -4.04 -4.62 21.69
C LYS A 5 -5.13 -3.99 22.56
N ALA A 6 -4.84 -2.84 23.18
CA ALA A 6 -5.82 -2.12 24.00
C ALA A 6 -6.85 -1.38 23.12
N ALA A 7 -6.45 -0.94 21.93
CA ALA A 7 -7.25 -0.14 21.03
C ALA A 7 -8.19 -1.00 20.15
N LYS A 8 -9.11 -1.73 20.79
CA LYS A 8 -10.02 -2.70 20.14
C LYS A 8 -10.95 -2.12 19.07
N GLN A 9 -11.14 -0.81 19.06
CA GLN A 9 -12.02 -0.10 18.11
C GLN A 9 -11.26 0.49 16.92
N VAL A 10 -9.93 0.31 16.85
CA VAL A 10 -9.14 0.81 15.73
C VAL A 10 -9.47 0.01 14.47
N VAL A 11 -9.92 0.74 13.44
CA VAL A 11 -10.26 0.20 12.12
C VAL A 11 -9.23 0.58 11.04
N CYS A 12 -8.39 1.57 11.30
CA CYS A 12 -7.39 2.07 10.38
C CYS A 12 -6.05 2.20 11.09
N LEU A 13 -5.00 1.65 10.49
CA LEU A 13 -3.63 1.81 10.91
C LEU A 13 -2.90 2.70 9.91
N ASP A 14 -2.47 3.88 10.35
CA ASP A 14 -1.78 4.84 9.51
C ASP A 14 -0.31 4.93 9.94
N LEU A 15 0.62 4.54 9.05
CA LEU A 15 2.06 4.47 9.31
C LEU A 15 2.87 5.32 8.32
N THR A 16 2.26 6.26 7.59
CA THR A 16 2.93 7.03 6.52
C THR A 16 4.13 7.87 7.00
N ASP A 17 4.09 8.35 8.24
CA ASP A 17 5.22 9.04 8.88
C ASP A 17 5.75 8.28 10.09
N PHE A 18 5.46 6.98 10.18
CA PHE A 18 5.99 6.16 11.24
C PHE A 18 7.48 5.91 10.99
N ARG A 19 8.33 6.74 11.60
CA ARG A 19 9.77 6.55 11.68
C ARG A 19 10.05 5.78 12.97
N PRO A 20 10.30 4.47 12.93
CA PRO A 20 10.63 3.74 14.14
C PRO A 20 11.97 4.31 14.64
N VAL A 21 11.96 5.09 15.71
CA VAL A 21 13.20 5.53 16.40
C VAL A 21 13.99 4.32 16.93
N CYS A 22 13.31 3.18 17.03
CA CYS A 22 13.90 1.87 17.28
C CYS A 22 13.66 1.02 16.04
N SER A 23 14.67 0.32 15.53
CA SER A 23 14.69 -0.51 14.30
C SER A 23 13.34 -1.14 13.88
N PRO A 24 13.11 -1.44 12.60
CA PRO A 24 11.90 -2.16 12.16
C PRO A 24 11.67 -3.50 12.87
N GLY A 25 12.74 -4.09 13.40
CA GLY A 25 12.67 -5.24 14.32
C GLY A 25 11.86 -4.94 15.58
N SER A 26 11.80 -3.70 16.04
CA SER A 26 10.96 -3.28 17.17
C SER A 26 9.48 -3.33 16.85
N LEU A 27 9.02 -3.05 15.61
CA LEU A 27 7.60 -3.21 15.25
C LEU A 27 7.23 -4.70 15.31
N VAL A 28 8.15 -5.54 14.85
CA VAL A 28 8.05 -7.01 14.86
C VAL A 28 7.96 -7.55 16.29
N GLU A 29 8.84 -7.12 17.19
CA GLU A 29 8.79 -7.45 18.62
C GLU A 29 7.53 -6.89 19.30
N ASN A 30 7.06 -5.73 18.85
CA ASN A 30 5.92 -5.04 19.44
C ASN A 30 4.56 -5.54 19.00
N ILE A 31 4.43 -6.23 17.86
CA ILE A 31 3.15 -6.77 17.40
C ILE A 31 2.90 -8.18 17.99
N GLY A 32 3.96 -8.96 18.22
CA GLY A 32 3.85 -10.31 18.77
C GLY A 32 2.94 -11.24 17.94
N ASN A 33 2.28 -12.19 18.60
CA ASN A 33 1.40 -13.18 17.95
C ASN A 33 -0.06 -12.74 17.78
N TYR A 34 -0.37 -11.46 17.97
CA TYR A 34 -1.75 -10.99 17.99
C TYR A 34 -2.27 -10.64 16.60
N GLN A 35 -3.46 -11.11 16.26
CA GLN A 35 -4.16 -10.73 15.04
C GLN A 35 -5.11 -9.56 15.31
N PHE A 36 -5.02 -8.52 14.49
CA PHE A 36 -5.84 -7.33 14.59
C PHE A 36 -7.08 -7.44 13.70
N ASN A 37 -8.06 -8.23 14.16
CA ASN A 37 -9.27 -8.52 13.39
C ASN A 37 -10.16 -7.29 13.11
N GLY A 38 -10.00 -6.21 13.90
CA GLY A 38 -10.76 -4.96 13.72
C GLY A 38 -10.20 -4.03 12.66
N ILE A 39 -8.92 -4.17 12.30
CA ILE A 39 -8.25 -3.27 11.36
C ILE A 39 -8.62 -3.68 9.93
N LYS A 40 -9.19 -2.73 9.19
CA LYS A 40 -9.64 -2.87 7.80
C LYS A 40 -8.84 -2.03 6.82
N ALA A 41 -8.20 -0.95 7.29
CA ALA A 41 -7.42 -0.05 6.47
C ALA A 41 -5.97 0.08 6.97
N LEU A 42 -5.03 0.07 6.03
CA LEU A 42 -3.60 0.27 6.29
C LEU A 42 -3.07 1.34 5.36
N LYS A 43 -2.33 2.31 5.91
CA LYS A 43 -1.56 3.28 5.13
C LYS A 43 -0.08 3.15 5.41
N LEU A 44 0.72 3.05 4.35
CA LEU A 44 2.17 2.95 4.39
C LEU A 44 2.78 3.96 3.42
N ASP A 45 3.94 4.50 3.77
CA ASP A 45 4.80 5.22 2.81
C ASP A 45 6.04 4.39 2.50
N VAL A 46 6.36 4.24 1.22
CA VAL A 46 7.65 3.70 0.76
C VAL A 46 8.58 4.87 0.42
N LYS A 47 9.38 5.27 1.41
CA LYS A 47 10.36 6.36 1.31
C LYS A 47 11.77 5.78 1.26
N ILE A 48 12.61 6.31 0.37
CA ILE A 48 14.02 5.93 0.23
C ILE A 48 14.76 6.13 1.56
N GLY A 49 15.52 5.12 1.98
CA GLY A 49 16.35 5.17 3.19
C GLY A 49 15.56 4.99 4.48
N GLN A 50 14.30 4.54 4.41
CA GLN A 50 13.53 4.20 5.58
C GLN A 50 13.56 2.70 5.88
N CYS A 51 13.38 2.43 7.17
CA CYS A 51 13.45 1.15 7.83
C CYS A 51 12.22 0.26 7.55
N LEU A 52 11.81 0.04 6.30
CA LEU A 52 10.90 -1.08 6.01
C LEU A 52 11.76 -2.29 5.70
N THR A 53 11.52 -3.42 6.38
CA THR A 53 12.15 -4.70 6.06
C THR A 53 11.11 -5.65 5.51
N GLN A 54 11.52 -6.52 4.59
CA GLN A 54 10.63 -7.50 3.99
C GLN A 54 9.93 -8.36 5.07
N LEU A 55 10.71 -8.83 6.06
CA LEU A 55 10.18 -9.58 7.21
C LEU A 55 9.16 -8.78 8.02
N GLY A 56 9.38 -7.48 8.20
CA GLY A 56 8.44 -6.59 8.90
C GLY A 56 7.12 -6.46 8.15
N ILE A 57 7.19 -6.29 6.83
CA ILE A 57 6.03 -6.19 5.94
C ILE A 57 5.23 -7.50 5.91
N GLU A 58 5.89 -8.64 5.74
CA GLU A 58 5.25 -9.96 5.75
C GLU A 58 4.53 -10.23 7.08
N ARG A 59 5.21 -9.95 8.20
CA ARG A 59 4.60 -10.10 9.52
C ARG A 59 3.43 -9.15 9.70
N LEU A 60 3.54 -7.89 9.31
CA LEU A 60 2.42 -6.94 9.38
C LEU A 60 1.21 -7.48 8.60
N ALA A 61 1.41 -7.94 7.37
CA ALA A 61 0.36 -8.49 6.52
C ALA A 61 -0.37 -9.66 7.18
N THR A 62 0.36 -10.65 7.71
CA THR A 62 -0.23 -11.84 8.38
C THR A 62 -1.00 -11.53 9.67
N ARG A 63 -0.84 -10.33 10.24
CA ARG A 63 -1.57 -9.88 11.44
C ARG A 63 -2.80 -9.05 11.13
N LEU A 64 -3.10 -8.81 9.85
CA LEU A 64 -4.23 -8.00 9.39
C LEU A 64 -5.19 -8.84 8.52
N PRO A 65 -5.81 -9.91 9.08
CA PRO A 65 -6.57 -10.89 8.30
C PRO A 65 -7.87 -10.34 7.68
N ASN A 66 -8.33 -9.16 8.11
CA ASN A 66 -9.56 -8.53 7.61
C ASN A 66 -9.29 -7.20 6.91
N LEU A 67 -8.05 -6.94 6.50
CA LEU A 67 -7.68 -5.76 5.75
C LEU A 67 -8.31 -5.77 4.36
N THR A 68 -9.09 -4.75 4.04
CA THR A 68 -9.72 -4.57 2.73
C THR A 68 -9.23 -3.34 2.00
N VAL A 69 -8.68 -2.36 2.72
CA VAL A 69 -8.20 -1.08 2.16
C VAL A 69 -6.70 -0.93 2.38
N LEU A 70 -5.96 -0.73 1.29
CA LEU A 70 -4.52 -0.47 1.32
C LEU A 70 -4.17 0.84 0.64
N TRP A 71 -3.46 1.71 1.35
CA TRP A 71 -2.91 2.95 0.84
C TRP A 71 -1.39 2.87 0.83
N ILE A 72 -0.78 3.07 -0.33
CA ILE A 72 0.67 3.14 -0.50
C ILE A 72 1.04 4.52 -1.02
N GLY A 73 1.78 5.26 -0.22
CA GLY A 73 2.42 6.51 -0.60
C GLY A 73 3.93 6.39 -0.78
N GLY A 74 4.56 7.54 -1.03
CA GLY A 74 5.95 7.60 -1.50
C GLY A 74 6.10 7.24 -2.98
N SER A 75 7.32 7.36 -3.50
CA SER A 75 7.62 7.15 -4.93
C SER A 75 7.85 5.68 -5.31
N GLY A 76 8.15 4.80 -4.35
CA GLY A 76 8.37 3.37 -4.61
C GLY A 76 9.57 3.00 -5.49
N GLN A 77 10.28 3.97 -6.08
CA GLN A 77 11.29 3.76 -7.14
C GLN A 77 12.50 2.89 -6.74
N MET A 78 12.88 2.84 -5.47
CA MET A 78 14.04 2.05 -5.01
C MET A 78 13.67 0.88 -4.10
N GLU A 79 12.58 1.00 -3.33
CA GLU A 79 12.23 0.03 -2.28
C GLU A 79 10.86 -0.63 -2.52
N GLY A 80 10.15 -0.30 -3.60
CA GLY A 80 8.79 -0.81 -3.85
C GLY A 80 8.68 -2.33 -3.93
N GLN A 81 9.76 -3.04 -4.27
CA GLN A 81 9.78 -4.51 -4.30
C GLN A 81 9.47 -5.14 -2.93
N ILE A 82 9.73 -4.40 -1.85
CA ILE A 82 9.43 -4.84 -0.48
C ILE A 82 7.93 -5.03 -0.23
N LEU A 83 7.09 -4.45 -1.08
CA LEU A 83 5.64 -4.55 -0.98
C LEU A 83 5.09 -5.81 -1.64
N ASP A 84 5.83 -6.50 -2.50
CA ASP A 84 5.32 -7.69 -3.21
C ASP A 84 4.76 -8.75 -2.24
N PRO A 85 5.43 -9.11 -1.12
CA PRO A 85 4.86 -10.01 -0.13
C PRO A 85 3.57 -9.48 0.54
N LEU A 86 3.46 -8.16 0.74
CA LEU A 86 2.26 -7.54 1.31
C LEU A 86 1.04 -7.83 0.43
N PHE A 87 1.16 -7.55 -0.88
CA PHE A 87 0.07 -7.78 -1.82
C PHE A 87 -0.24 -9.26 -1.99
N LYS A 88 0.78 -10.14 -2.02
CA LYS A 88 0.57 -11.60 -2.11
C LYS A 88 -0.17 -12.16 -0.90
N ILE A 89 0.20 -11.76 0.31
CA ILE A 89 -0.44 -12.25 1.54
C ILE A 89 -1.90 -11.77 1.62
N LEU A 90 -2.18 -10.56 1.13
CA LEU A 90 -3.50 -9.92 1.24
C LEU A 90 -4.35 -10.10 -0.03
N SER A 91 -3.93 -10.91 -1.00
CA SER A 91 -4.53 -10.93 -2.35
C SER A 91 -6.03 -11.23 -2.34
N GLU A 92 -6.44 -12.16 -1.48
CA GLU A 92 -7.81 -12.67 -1.39
C GLU A 92 -8.80 -11.75 -0.64
N GLN A 93 -8.31 -10.63 -0.07
CA GLN A 93 -9.11 -9.75 0.80
C GLN A 93 -9.08 -8.28 0.39
N LEU A 94 -8.10 -7.82 -0.40
CA LEU A 94 -8.04 -6.42 -0.81
C LEU A 94 -9.21 -6.06 -1.75
N GLU A 95 -9.96 -5.04 -1.35
CA GLU A 95 -11.11 -4.49 -2.08
C GLU A 95 -10.83 -3.09 -2.63
N GLU A 96 -10.01 -2.29 -1.92
CA GLU A 96 -9.61 -0.96 -2.33
C GLU A 96 -8.10 -0.76 -2.20
N ILE A 97 -7.50 -0.22 -3.25
CA ILE A 97 -6.08 0.13 -3.30
C ILE A 97 -5.94 1.57 -3.76
N PHE A 98 -5.16 2.34 -3.00
CA PHE A 98 -4.67 3.64 -3.40
C PHE A 98 -3.15 3.57 -3.57
N LEU A 99 -2.66 4.00 -4.73
CA LEU A 99 -1.23 4.16 -5.00
C LEU A 99 -0.95 5.62 -5.33
N ASN A 100 0.00 6.22 -4.59
CA ASN A 100 0.47 7.55 -4.91
C ASN A 100 1.25 7.56 -6.23
N ASP A 101 2.16 6.60 -6.43
CA ASP A 101 3.02 6.49 -7.62
C ASP A 101 2.72 5.20 -8.40
N ALA A 102 2.48 5.32 -9.72
CA ALA A 102 2.24 4.18 -10.60
C ALA A 102 3.47 3.27 -10.77
N PHE A 103 4.66 3.69 -10.35
CA PHE A 103 5.79 2.78 -10.23
C PHE A 103 5.45 1.57 -9.36
N VAL A 104 4.71 1.76 -8.26
CA VAL A 104 4.25 0.64 -7.41
C VAL A 104 3.35 -0.30 -8.21
N LEU A 105 2.43 0.25 -9.01
CA LEU A 105 1.55 -0.53 -9.88
C LEU A 105 2.36 -1.40 -10.86
N ARG A 106 3.47 -0.89 -11.41
CA ARG A 106 4.34 -1.67 -12.32
C ARG A 106 5.01 -2.86 -11.65
N LEU A 107 5.29 -2.76 -10.36
CA LEU A 107 5.89 -3.84 -9.59
C LEU A 107 4.88 -4.95 -9.28
N VAL A 108 3.65 -4.57 -8.91
CA VAL A 108 2.66 -5.52 -8.37
C VAL A 108 1.49 -5.80 -9.30
N GLY A 109 1.43 -5.14 -10.46
CA GLY A 109 0.33 -5.24 -11.42
C GLY A 109 0.16 -6.63 -12.04
N HIS A 110 1.18 -7.49 -11.95
CA HIS A 110 1.10 -8.88 -12.37
C HIS A 110 0.27 -9.76 -11.42
N LEU A 111 -0.04 -9.30 -10.21
CA LEU A 111 -0.82 -10.03 -9.21
C LEU A 111 -2.31 -10.02 -9.55
N ARG A 112 -3.00 -11.10 -9.20
CA ARG A 112 -4.47 -11.16 -9.28
C ARG A 112 -5.08 -10.84 -7.94
N LEU A 113 -6.00 -9.88 -7.94
CA LEU A 113 -6.73 -9.45 -6.76
C LEU A 113 -8.23 -9.66 -6.98
N PRO A 114 -8.76 -10.87 -6.69
CA PRO A 114 -10.10 -11.28 -7.09
C PRO A 114 -11.23 -10.46 -6.45
N LYS A 115 -10.93 -9.70 -5.39
CA LYS A 115 -11.89 -8.80 -4.72
C LYS A 115 -11.65 -7.32 -4.97
N LEU A 116 -10.63 -6.95 -5.76
CA LEU A 116 -10.32 -5.54 -5.99
C LEU A 116 -11.45 -4.87 -6.79
N ARG A 117 -12.09 -3.88 -6.16
CA ARG A 117 -13.21 -3.12 -6.73
C ARG A 117 -12.87 -1.66 -6.94
N VAL A 118 -11.92 -1.12 -6.18
CA VAL A 118 -11.51 0.28 -6.24
C VAL A 118 -10.00 0.37 -6.39
N LEU A 119 -9.54 0.99 -7.48
CA LEU A 119 -8.14 1.35 -7.69
C LEU A 119 -8.04 2.86 -7.89
N ARG A 120 -7.19 3.49 -7.09
CA ARG A 120 -6.91 4.93 -7.18
C ARG A 120 -5.42 5.12 -7.46
N LEU A 121 -5.10 5.88 -8.50
CA LEU A 121 -3.73 6.20 -8.92
C LEU A 121 -3.57 7.72 -8.94
N HIS A 122 -2.54 8.26 -8.28
CA HIS A 122 -2.30 9.72 -8.25
C HIS A 122 -1.22 10.19 -9.24
N GLU A 123 -0.09 9.52 -9.34
CA GLU A 123 0.99 9.86 -10.26
C GLU A 123 1.15 8.73 -11.26
N TRP A 124 0.38 8.77 -12.35
CA TRP A 124 0.31 7.68 -13.33
C TRP A 124 1.30 7.81 -14.51
N GLY A 125 1.98 8.95 -14.65
CA GLY A 125 3.05 9.15 -15.63
C GLY A 125 2.62 8.97 -17.09
N SER A 126 3.58 8.80 -18.00
CA SER A 126 3.33 8.80 -19.45
C SER A 126 2.86 7.47 -20.04
N ASP A 127 3.01 6.34 -19.32
CA ASP A 127 2.75 4.99 -19.85
C ASP A 127 1.54 4.29 -19.21
N LEU A 128 0.53 5.07 -18.81
CA LEU A 128 -0.69 4.56 -18.20
C LEU A 128 -1.37 3.48 -19.07
N GLY A 129 -1.30 3.59 -20.39
CA GLY A 129 -1.90 2.59 -21.30
C GLY A 129 -1.28 1.20 -21.17
N ALA A 130 0.03 1.09 -20.90
CA ALA A 130 0.63 -0.19 -20.55
C ALA A 130 0.20 -0.63 -19.14
N ASP A 131 0.21 0.29 -18.18
CA ASP A 131 -0.12 0.01 -16.79
C ASP A 131 -1.57 -0.51 -16.60
N LEU A 132 -2.52 -0.03 -17.41
CA LEU A 132 -3.92 -0.47 -17.38
C LEU A 132 -4.16 -1.87 -17.95
N ARG A 133 -3.20 -2.44 -18.67
CA ARG A 133 -3.28 -3.81 -19.23
C ARG A 133 -2.77 -4.87 -18.26
N ASN A 134 -2.39 -4.47 -17.05
CA ASN A 134 -1.90 -5.37 -16.02
C ASN A 134 -3.02 -6.30 -15.50
N PRO A 135 -2.71 -7.58 -15.19
CA PRO A 135 -3.66 -8.55 -14.63
C PRO A 135 -4.44 -8.04 -13.41
N MET A 136 -3.79 -7.28 -12.54
CA MET A 136 -4.41 -6.65 -11.36
C MET A 136 -5.61 -5.76 -11.71
N ILE A 137 -5.66 -5.23 -12.93
CA ILE A 137 -6.72 -4.36 -13.44
C ILE A 137 -7.64 -5.13 -14.37
N THR A 138 -7.09 -5.91 -15.31
CA THR A 138 -7.88 -6.59 -16.34
C THR A 138 -8.67 -7.79 -15.81
N ASP A 139 -8.14 -8.49 -14.81
CA ASP A 139 -8.75 -9.72 -14.27
C ASP A 139 -9.61 -9.44 -13.02
N ALA A 140 -9.48 -8.24 -12.44
CA ALA A 140 -10.20 -7.86 -11.23
C ALA A 140 -11.65 -7.41 -11.54
N PRO A 141 -12.61 -7.61 -10.62
CA PRO A 141 -13.97 -7.09 -10.74
C PRO A 141 -14.02 -5.58 -10.43
N LEU A 142 -13.16 -4.79 -11.08
CA LEU A 142 -12.97 -3.37 -10.81
C LEU A 142 -14.24 -2.58 -11.16
N GLN A 143 -14.68 -1.75 -10.22
CA GLN A 143 -15.88 -0.90 -10.35
C GLN A 143 -15.53 0.57 -10.40
N VAL A 144 -14.44 0.95 -9.73
CA VAL A 144 -13.94 2.32 -9.69
C VAL A 144 -12.47 2.30 -10.04
N LEU A 145 -12.12 2.99 -11.12
CA LEU A 145 -10.76 3.37 -11.46
C LEU A 145 -10.68 4.90 -11.37
N ALA A 146 -10.02 5.40 -10.34
CA ALA A 146 -9.83 6.84 -10.15
C ALA A 146 -8.39 7.22 -10.51
N LEU A 147 -8.26 8.10 -11.50
CA LEU A 147 -6.99 8.67 -11.93
C LEU A 147 -6.95 10.13 -11.48
N HIS A 148 -6.12 10.41 -10.49
CA HIS A 148 -5.82 11.76 -10.07
C HIS A 148 -4.50 12.17 -10.72
N SER A 149 -4.26 13.47 -10.85
CA SER A 149 -2.93 14.00 -11.17
C SER A 149 -2.77 15.25 -10.33
N PHE A 150 -1.53 15.63 -9.99
CA PHE A 150 -1.29 16.98 -9.50
C PHE A 150 -1.84 17.97 -10.53
N PRO A 151 -2.41 19.11 -10.08
CA PRO A 151 -2.75 20.18 -11.01
C PRO A 151 -1.50 20.49 -11.83
N PHE A 152 -1.64 20.53 -13.16
CA PHE A 152 -0.58 21.00 -14.04
C PHE A 152 -0.08 22.34 -13.49
N THR A 153 1.11 22.37 -12.89
CA THR A 153 1.83 23.63 -12.75
C THR A 153 2.10 24.08 -14.17
N GLN A 154 1.28 25.00 -14.69
CA GLN A 154 1.64 25.75 -15.88
C GLN A 154 3.01 26.32 -15.59
N GLU A 155 4.04 25.79 -16.26
CA GLU A 155 5.32 26.45 -16.31
C GLU A 155 5.03 27.85 -16.83
N HIS A 156 5.18 28.85 -15.94
CA HIS A 156 5.25 30.23 -16.36
C HIS A 156 6.39 30.30 -17.37
N LYS A 157 6.04 30.39 -18.66
CA LYS A 157 6.98 30.82 -19.69
C LYS A 157 7.44 32.21 -19.28
N SER A 158 8.63 32.28 -18.70
CA SER A 158 9.36 33.53 -18.59
C SER A 158 9.55 34.05 -20.01
N ALA A 159 8.88 35.16 -20.30
CA ALA A 159 9.04 35.93 -21.53
C ALA A 159 10.42 36.58 -21.59
#